data_AF-A0A2W5GJ32-F1
#
_entry.id   AF-A0A2W5GJ32-F1
#
_cell.length_a   1.000
_cell.length_b   1.000
_cell.length_c   1.000
_cell.angle_alpha   90.00
_cell.angle_beta   90.00
_cell.angle_gamma   90.00
#
_symmetry.space_group_name_H-M   'P 1'
#
loop_
_entity.id
_entity.type
_entity.pdbx_description
1 polymer ?
#
loop_
_entity_poly.entity_id
_entity_poly.type
_entity_poly.pdbx_seq_one_letter_code
_entity_poly.pdbx_strand_id
1 'polypeptide(L)'
;MIISFRAYFWEQFEFYMLRYFIGLLSLGLGLTSICSAQQKGEQKLFGVLKDSITLTPIANASLHNKSKSRSSFSNDDGLFQILSSSGDTVYYYAPGFMDGYYVVPMGKYRMDTVEIWLKPKIKQELPGVFVSTET
;
A
#
# COMPACT_ATOMS: atom_id res chain seq x y z
N MET A 1 63.14 -45.54 -1.83
CA MET A 1 61.70 -45.85 -1.91
C MET A 1 60.80 -45.05 -0.93
N ILE A 2 61.36 -44.19 -0.05
CA ILE A 2 60.56 -43.44 0.95
C ILE A 2 60.10 -42.06 0.41
N ILE A 3 60.87 -41.46 -0.50
CA ILE A 3 60.62 -40.10 -1.01
C ILE A 3 59.41 -40.06 -1.97
N SER A 4 59.23 -41.08 -2.81
CA SER A 4 58.08 -41.16 -3.73
C SER A 4 56.73 -41.38 -3.03
N PHE A 5 56.72 -42.02 -1.86
CA PHE A 5 55.50 -42.25 -1.09
C PHE A 5 54.98 -40.94 -0.47
N ARG A 6 55.89 -40.04 -0.07
CA ARG A 6 55.56 -38.75 0.52
C ARG A 6 55.01 -37.76 -0.50
N ALA A 7 55.51 -37.77 -1.74
CA ALA A 7 54.99 -36.96 -2.83
C ALA A 7 53.57 -37.39 -3.24
N TYR A 8 53.34 -38.71 -3.36
CA TYR A 8 52.03 -39.25 -3.71
C TYR A 8 50.97 -38.97 -2.63
N PHE A 9 51.36 -39.06 -1.35
CA PHE A 9 50.46 -38.75 -0.24
C PHE A 9 50.06 -37.26 -0.20
N TRP A 10 50.99 -36.37 -0.55
CA TRP A 10 50.75 -34.93 -0.57
C TRP A 10 49.80 -34.52 -1.71
N GLU A 11 49.99 -35.05 -2.91
CA GLU A 11 49.09 -34.79 -4.03
C GLU A 11 47.66 -35.28 -3.76
N GLN A 12 47.52 -36.49 -3.20
CA GLN A 12 46.20 -37.01 -2.82
C GLN A 12 45.52 -36.10 -1.79
N PHE A 13 46.26 -35.63 -0.78
CA PHE A 13 45.75 -34.72 0.25
C PHE A 13 45.22 -33.39 -0.33
N GLU A 14 45.94 -32.77 -1.27
CA GLU A 14 45.52 -31.53 -1.93
C GLU A 14 44.23 -31.74 -2.76
N PHE A 15 44.12 -32.86 -3.47
CA PHE A 15 42.91 -33.19 -4.23
C PHE A 15 41.67 -33.41 -3.33
N TYR A 16 41.82 -34.03 -2.16
CA TYR A 16 40.71 -34.19 -1.21
C TYR A 16 40.28 -32.87 -0.58
N MET A 17 41.23 -32.01 -0.22
CA MET A 17 40.94 -30.68 0.36
C MET A 17 40.23 -29.77 -0.64
N LEU A 18 40.62 -29.80 -1.91
CA LEU A 18 39.97 -29.02 -2.98
C LEU A 18 38.51 -29.47 -3.21
N ARG A 19 38.24 -30.78 -3.21
CA ARG A 19 36.87 -31.32 -3.34
C ARG A 19 35.99 -30.92 -2.17
N TYR A 20 36.54 -30.93 -0.96
CA TYR A 20 35.81 -30.51 0.25
C TYR A 20 35.45 -29.02 0.20
N PHE A 21 36.38 -28.19 -0.28
CA PHE A 21 36.16 -26.75 -0.46
C PHE A 21 35.09 -26.46 -1.50
N ILE A 22 35.09 -27.15 -2.64
CA ILE A 22 34.07 -27.01 -3.69
C ILE A 22 32.69 -27.45 -3.16
N GLY A 23 32.62 -28.53 -2.38
CA GLY A 23 31.40 -28.99 -1.73
C GLY A 23 30.82 -27.95 -0.77
N LEU A 24 31.66 -27.36 0.09
CA LEU A 24 31.26 -26.30 1.03
C LEU A 24 30.78 -25.03 0.30
N LEU A 25 31.45 -24.64 -0.79
CA LEU A 25 31.06 -23.47 -1.58
C LEU A 25 29.69 -23.66 -2.26
N SER A 26 29.40 -24.88 -2.73
CA SER A 26 28.12 -25.21 -3.35
C SER A 26 26.95 -25.21 -2.37
N LEU A 27 27.19 -25.52 -1.09
CA LEU A 27 26.15 -25.46 -0.05
C LEU A 27 25.80 -24.01 0.33
N GLY A 28 26.76 -23.08 0.26
CA GLY A 28 26.54 -21.67 0.61
C GLY A 28 25.71 -20.88 -0.41
N LEU A 29 25.75 -21.27 -1.68
CA LEU A 29 25.06 -20.58 -2.77
C LEU A 29 23.56 -20.94 -2.92
N GLY A 30 23.10 -22.00 -2.25
CA GLY A 30 21.70 -22.46 -2.33
C GLY A 30 20.70 -21.70 -1.47
N LEU A 31 21.15 -20.87 -0.52
CA LEU A 31 20.28 -20.25 0.50
C LEU A 31 19.78 -18.85 0.17
N THR A 32 20.21 -18.22 -0.93
CA THR A 32 19.87 -16.82 -1.23
C THR A 32 18.65 -16.61 -2.13
N SER A 33 17.95 -17.68 -2.53
CA SER A 33 17.06 -17.61 -3.70
C SER A 33 15.56 -17.48 -3.45
N ILE A 34 15.05 -17.18 -2.25
CA ILE A 34 13.58 -17.07 -2.09
C ILE A 34 13.17 -15.91 -1.19
N CYS A 35 13.29 -14.70 -1.71
CA CYS A 35 12.41 -13.62 -1.29
C CYS A 35 11.96 -12.84 -2.52
N SER A 36 11.13 -13.48 -3.35
CA SER A 36 10.35 -12.75 -4.35
C SER A 36 9.27 -11.96 -3.63
N ALA A 37 9.57 -10.73 -3.23
CA ALA A 37 8.56 -9.78 -2.80
C ALA A 37 7.61 -9.58 -4.00
N GLN A 38 6.41 -10.18 -3.94
CA GLN A 38 5.38 -9.96 -4.94
C GLN A 38 4.99 -8.49 -4.91
N GLN A 39 5.53 -7.71 -5.85
CA GLN A 39 5.16 -6.32 -6.02
C GLN A 39 3.72 -6.28 -6.54
N LYS A 40 2.76 -6.10 -5.64
CA LYS A 40 1.37 -5.79 -6.01
C LYS A 40 1.42 -4.63 -7.01
N GLY A 41 1.00 -4.90 -8.24
CA GLY A 41 1.02 -3.94 -9.33
C GLY A 41 0.27 -2.67 -8.94
N GLU A 42 0.96 -1.54 -9.06
CA GLU A 42 0.38 -0.24 -8.76
C GLU A 42 -0.55 0.18 -9.90
N GLN A 43 -1.72 0.69 -9.54
CA GLN A 43 -2.72 1.16 -10.49
C GLN A 43 -3.25 2.53 -10.06
N LYS A 44 -3.69 3.31 -11.04
CA LYS A 44 -4.36 4.59 -10.79
C LYS A 44 -5.84 4.31 -10.54
N LEU A 45 -6.33 4.70 -9.36
CA LEU A 45 -7.74 4.76 -9.06
C LEU A 45 -8.26 6.13 -9.49
N PHE A 46 -9.29 6.11 -10.33
CA PHE A 46 -10.02 7.31 -10.75
C PHE A 46 -11.38 7.33 -10.07
N GLY A 47 -11.86 8.51 -9.72
CA GLY A 47 -13.18 8.64 -9.13
C GLY A 47 -13.68 10.06 -9.05
N VAL A 48 -14.90 10.19 -8.53
CA VAL A 48 -15.57 11.46 -8.27
C VAL A 48 -16.11 11.48 -6.84
N LEU A 49 -15.96 12.60 -6.16
CA LEU A 49 -16.53 12.87 -4.84
C LEU A 49 -17.72 13.81 -4.99
N LYS A 50 -18.85 13.42 -4.41
CA LYS A 50 -20.09 14.22 -4.43
C LYS A 50 -20.71 14.32 -3.04
N ASP A 51 -21.47 15.37 -2.82
CA ASP A 51 -22.33 15.48 -1.66
C ASP A 51 -23.52 14.50 -1.81
N SER A 52 -23.74 13.66 -0.79
CA SER A 52 -24.86 12.72 -0.75
C SER A 52 -26.25 13.39 -0.75
N ILE A 53 -26.36 14.67 -0.38
CA ILE A 53 -27.62 15.40 -0.31
C ILE A 53 -27.84 16.22 -1.58
N THR A 54 -26.89 17.11 -1.89
CA THR A 54 -27.03 18.05 -3.01
C THR A 54 -26.57 17.49 -4.35
N LEU A 55 -25.90 16.34 -4.35
CA LEU A 55 -25.28 15.70 -5.52
C LEU A 55 -24.22 16.57 -6.22
N THR A 56 -23.81 17.68 -5.59
CA THR A 56 -22.78 18.55 -6.15
C THR A 56 -21.40 17.94 -5.99
N PRO A 57 -20.50 18.15 -6.97
CA PRO A 57 -19.11 17.72 -6.84
C PRO A 57 -18.43 18.42 -5.66
N ILE A 58 -17.51 17.71 -5.00
CA ILE A 58 -16.76 18.23 -3.86
C ILE A 58 -15.31 18.46 -4.29
N ALA A 59 -14.94 19.73 -4.41
CA ALA A 59 -13.58 20.15 -4.73
C ALA A 59 -12.66 20.16 -3.51
N ASN A 60 -11.35 20.06 -3.75
CA ASN A 60 -10.28 20.14 -2.75
C ASN A 60 -10.41 19.14 -1.59
N ALA A 61 -11.14 18.04 -1.78
CA ALA A 61 -11.17 16.96 -0.82
C ALA A 61 -9.82 16.23 -0.84
N SER A 62 -9.25 15.96 0.34
CA SER A 62 -8.00 15.23 0.46
C SER A 62 -8.26 13.73 0.40
N LEU A 63 -7.47 13.04 -0.41
CA LEU A 63 -7.43 11.58 -0.46
C LEU A 63 -6.07 11.10 0.00
N HIS A 64 -6.04 10.08 0.85
CA HIS A 64 -4.81 9.51 1.38
C HIS A 64 -4.83 7.98 1.32
N ASN A 65 -3.88 7.40 0.60
CA ASN A 65 -3.62 5.97 0.63
C ASN A 65 -2.46 5.69 1.59
N LYS A 66 -2.80 5.16 2.77
CA LYS A 66 -1.83 4.87 3.84
C LYS A 66 -0.82 3.79 3.45
N SER A 67 -1.24 2.77 2.69
CA SER A 67 -0.37 1.65 2.28
C SER A 67 0.78 2.11 1.38
N LYS A 68 0.57 3.20 0.64
CA LYS A 68 1.52 3.71 -0.36
C LYS A 68 2.13 5.06 0.03
N SER A 69 1.72 5.63 1.16
CA SER A 69 2.10 7.00 1.57
C SER A 69 1.88 8.02 0.45
N ARG A 70 0.77 7.88 -0.29
CA ARG A 70 0.39 8.78 -1.37
C ARG A 70 -0.85 9.56 -0.99
N SER A 71 -0.85 10.84 -1.33
CA SER A 71 -2.02 11.71 -1.19
C SER A 71 -2.34 12.37 -2.52
N SER A 72 -3.60 12.76 -2.68
CA SER A 72 -4.11 13.50 -3.82
C SER A 72 -5.26 14.39 -3.38
N PHE A 73 -5.73 15.26 -4.26
CA PHE A 73 -6.88 16.13 -4.02
C PHE A 73 -7.87 16.03 -5.17
N SER A 74 -9.16 16.23 -4.89
CA SER A 74 -10.16 16.39 -5.94
C SER A 74 -10.08 17.78 -6.58
N ASN A 75 -10.34 17.86 -7.89
CA ASN A 75 -10.43 19.11 -8.63
C ASN A 75 -11.80 19.79 -8.46
N ASP A 76 -12.03 20.89 -9.19
CA ASP A 76 -13.29 21.66 -9.14
C ASP A 76 -14.53 20.85 -9.55
N ASP A 77 -14.36 19.84 -10.41
CA ASP A 77 -15.41 18.90 -10.82
C ASP A 77 -15.58 17.72 -9.85
N GLY A 78 -14.86 17.73 -8.72
CA GLY A 78 -14.85 16.65 -7.73
C GLY A 78 -14.13 15.39 -8.18
N LEU A 79 -13.47 15.41 -9.35
CA LEU A 79 -12.71 14.29 -9.90
C LEU A 79 -11.37 14.15 -9.17
N PHE A 80 -10.95 12.92 -8.93
CA PHE A 80 -9.66 12.61 -8.33
C PHE A 80 -8.95 11.46 -9.03
N GLN A 81 -7.62 11.44 -8.88
CA GLN A 81 -6.77 10.33 -9.26
C GLN A 81 -5.77 10.05 -8.14
N ILE A 82 -5.66 8.80 -7.69
CA ILE A 82 -4.68 8.39 -6.68
C ILE A 82 -4.04 7.04 -7.01
N LEU A 83 -2.76 6.88 -6.69
CA LEU A 83 -2.06 5.61 -6.85
C LEU A 83 -2.47 4.63 -5.74
N SER A 84 -2.91 3.44 -6.12
CA SER A 84 -3.37 2.41 -5.19
C SER A 84 -3.11 1.00 -5.74
N SER A 85 -3.25 0.00 -4.89
CA SER A 85 -3.21 -1.42 -5.23
C SER A 85 -4.49 -2.09 -4.74
N SER A 86 -4.84 -3.25 -5.31
CA SER A 86 -5.98 -4.03 -4.84
C SER A 86 -5.86 -4.37 -3.35
N GLY A 87 -6.91 -4.06 -2.59
CA GLY A 87 -6.97 -4.20 -1.14
C GLY A 87 -6.45 -2.99 -0.36
N ASP A 88 -5.93 -1.95 -1.02
CA ASP A 88 -5.56 -0.71 -0.32
C ASP A 88 -6.81 0.00 0.20
N THR A 89 -6.63 0.76 1.27
CA THR A 89 -7.66 1.64 1.83
C THR A 89 -7.30 3.09 1.53
N VAL A 90 -8.19 3.77 0.82
CA VAL A 90 -8.08 5.20 0.52
C VAL A 90 -8.99 5.95 1.47
N TYR A 91 -8.40 6.75 2.35
CA TYR A 91 -9.12 7.65 3.25
C TYR A 91 -9.44 8.94 2.52
N TYR A 92 -10.62 9.51 2.76
CA TYR A 92 -11.01 10.79 2.21
C TYR A 92 -11.49 11.74 3.29
N TYR A 93 -11.15 13.01 3.12
CA TYR A 93 -11.49 14.10 4.03
C TYR A 93 -11.90 15.33 3.21
N ALA A 94 -13.01 15.97 3.61
CA ALA A 94 -13.42 17.26 3.07
C ALA A 94 -14.00 18.13 4.20
N PRO A 95 -13.67 19.43 4.26
CA PRO A 95 -14.26 20.34 5.24
C PRO A 95 -15.80 20.36 5.15
N GLY A 96 -16.47 20.28 6.28
CA GLY A 96 -17.94 20.24 6.34
C GLY A 96 -18.57 18.87 6.05
N PHE A 97 -17.79 17.86 5.69
CA PHE A 97 -18.27 16.49 5.45
C PHE A 97 -17.71 15.49 6.46
N MET A 98 -18.40 14.37 6.62
CA MET A 98 -17.92 13.23 7.41
C MET A 98 -16.77 12.54 6.68
N ASP A 99 -15.70 12.32 7.41
CA ASP A 99 -14.52 11.60 6.97
C ASP A 99 -14.88 10.12 6.72
N GLY A 100 -14.19 9.47 5.79
CA GLY A 100 -14.48 8.08 5.46
C GLY A 100 -13.34 7.39 4.73
N TYR A 101 -13.62 6.17 4.27
CA TYR A 101 -12.65 5.38 3.54
C TYR A 101 -13.31 4.53 2.46
N TYR A 102 -12.53 4.22 1.43
CA TYR A 102 -12.87 3.32 0.35
C TYR A 102 -11.83 2.21 0.26
N VAL A 103 -12.28 0.96 0.22
CA VAL A 103 -11.41 -0.21 0.05
C VAL A 103 -11.37 -0.57 -1.43
N VAL A 104 -10.19 -0.52 -2.02
CA VAL A 104 -9.99 -0.90 -3.42
C VAL A 104 -10.29 -2.40 -3.58
N PRO A 105 -11.27 -2.80 -4.41
CA PRO A 105 -11.69 -4.20 -4.52
C PRO A 105 -10.51 -5.13 -4.83
N MET A 106 -10.51 -6.30 -4.19
CA MET A 106 -9.59 -7.38 -4.51
C MET A 106 -10.13 -8.18 -5.69
N GLY A 107 -9.38 -8.28 -6.78
CA GLY A 107 -9.74 -9.10 -7.95
C GLY A 107 -9.44 -8.43 -9.29
N LYS A 108 -9.82 -9.09 -10.39
CA LYS A 108 -9.68 -8.57 -11.76
C LYS A 108 -10.69 -7.46 -12.12
N TYR A 109 -11.48 -7.00 -11.16
CA TYR A 109 -12.43 -5.92 -11.38
C TYR A 109 -11.66 -4.61 -11.57
N ARG A 110 -11.41 -4.27 -12.84
CA ARG A 110 -10.99 -2.94 -13.26
C ARG A 110 -12.24 -2.08 -13.27
N MET A 111 -12.46 -1.34 -12.19
CA MET A 111 -13.42 -0.24 -12.23
C MET A 111 -12.74 0.94 -12.92
N ASP A 112 -13.36 1.43 -13.99
CA ASP A 112 -12.84 2.58 -14.73
C ASP A 112 -12.95 3.87 -13.90
N THR A 113 -14.01 4.01 -13.08
CA THR A 113 -14.22 5.18 -12.21
C THR A 113 -15.08 4.79 -11.01
N VAL A 114 -14.70 5.26 -9.82
CA VAL A 114 -15.45 5.06 -8.58
C VAL A 114 -16.19 6.35 -8.20
N GLU A 115 -17.44 6.22 -7.79
CA GLU A 115 -18.22 7.34 -7.27
C GLU A 115 -18.40 7.20 -5.76
N ILE A 116 -18.06 8.26 -5.02
CA ILE A 116 -18.08 8.28 -3.56
C ILE A 116 -18.96 9.45 -3.11
N TRP A 117 -19.97 9.15 -2.29
CA TRP A 117 -20.89 10.15 -1.76
C TRP A 117 -20.59 10.45 -0.29
N LEU A 118 -20.28 11.70 0.00
CA LEU A 118 -19.94 12.18 1.34
C LEU A 118 -21.17 12.75 2.02
N LYS A 119 -21.35 12.41 3.29
CA LYS A 119 -22.43 12.95 4.12
C LYS A 119 -21.97 14.26 4.77
N PRO A 120 -22.72 15.36 4.67
CA PRO A 120 -22.42 16.59 5.40
C PRO A 120 -22.41 16.33 6.92
N LYS A 121 -21.52 17.02 7.65
CA LYS A 121 -21.54 17.05 9.11
C LYS A 121 -22.77 17.84 9.55
N ILE A 122 -23.71 17.19 10.23
CA ILE A 122 -24.86 17.86 10.82
C ILE A 122 -24.32 18.82 11.89
N LYS A 123 -24.53 20.12 11.72
CA LYS A 123 -24.25 21.10 12.76
C LYS A 123 -25.18 20.80 13.92
N GLN A 124 -24.63 20.36 15.03
CA GLN A 124 -25.38 20.21 16.27
C GLN A 124 -25.83 21.62 16.69
N GLU A 125 -27.13 21.89 16.63
CA GLU A 125 -27.66 23.14 17.17
C GLU A 125 -27.39 23.17 18.68
N LEU A 126 -26.73 24.23 19.14
CA LEU A 126 -26.53 24.46 20.57
C LEU A 126 -27.91 24.67 21.21
N PRO A 127 -28.21 24.04 22.36
CA PRO A 127 -29.51 24.22 23.01
C PRO A 127 -29.70 25.70 23.33
N GLY A 128 -30.75 26.30 22.77
CA GLY A 128 -31.13 27.68 23.03
C GLY A 128 -31.44 27.87 24.52
N VAL A 129 -30.84 28.87 25.15
CA VAL A 129 -31.16 29.26 26.52
C VAL A 129 -32.43 30.09 26.49
N PHE A 130 -33.53 29.56 27.03
CA PHE A 130 -34.77 30.30 27.22
C PHE A 130 -34.67 31.09 28.53
N VAL A 131 -34.74 32.42 28.46
CA VAL A 131 -34.84 33.29 29.65
C VAL A 131 -36.31 33.63 29.86
N SER A 132 -36.91 33.06 30.91
CA SER A 132 -38.23 33.47 31.38
C SER A 132 -38.07 34.52 32.47
N THR A 133 -38.48 35.76 32.21
CA THR A 133 -38.67 36.78 33.24
C THR A 133 -40.00 36.54 33.94
N GLU A 134 -39.96 36.15 35.22
CA GLU A 134 -41.13 36.19 36.10
C GLU A 134 -41.36 37.65 36.50
N THR A 135 -42.52 38.20 36.12
CA THR A 135 -43.04 39.50 36.57
C THR A 135 -43.77 39.38 37.89
#